data_AF-A0A0F9BMC2-F1
#
_entry.id   AF-A0A0F9BMC2-F1
#
_cell.length_a   1.000
_cell.length_b   1.000
_cell.length_c   1.000
_cell.angle_alpha   90.00
_cell.angle_beta   90.00
_cell.angle_gamma   90.00
#
_symmetry.space_group_name_H-M   'P 1'
#
loop_
_entity.id
_entity.type
_entity.pdbx_description
1 polymer ?
#
loop_
_entity_poly.entity_id
_entity_poly.type
_entity_poly.pdbx_seq_one_letter_code
_entity_poly.pdbx_strand_id
1 'polypeptide(L)' 'MPERAILREHFTGILDAAQAAATEYQRLAASADDAAQKDQLLRLARDGGRHVQLSERLLEIVNE' A
#
# COMPACT_ATOMS: atom_id res chain seq x y z
N MET A 1 17.13 -20.17 -4.15
CA MET A 1 16.13 -20.30 -5.23
C MET A 1 16.03 -18.93 -5.89
N PRO A 2 16.54 -18.76 -7.12
CA PRO A 2 16.49 -17.48 -7.85
C PRO A 2 15.07 -16.92 -7.98
N GLU A 3 14.06 -17.78 -8.04
CA GLU A 3 12.64 -17.45 -8.09
C GLU A 3 12.19 -16.68 -6.84
N ARG A 4 12.68 -17.07 -5.65
CA ARG A 4 12.37 -16.37 -4.39
C ARG A 4 12.98 -14.98 -4.35
N ALA A 5 14.17 -14.79 -4.94
CA ALA A 5 14.79 -13.47 -5.01
C ALA A 5 13.99 -12.52 -5.91
N ILE A 6 13.52 -13.00 -7.06
CA ILE A 6 12.67 -12.24 -7.98
C ILE A 6 11.33 -11.88 -7.32
N LEU A 7 10.66 -12.85 -6.69
CA LEU A 7 9.39 -12.60 -6.00
C LEU A 7 9.54 -11.59 -4.86
N ARG A 8 10.63 -11.68 -4.09
CA ARG A 8 10.94 -10.71 -3.04
C ARG A 8 11.07 -9.30 -3.59
N GLU A 9 11.85 -9.11 -4.65
CA GLU A 9 12.04 -7.81 -5.28
C GLU A 9 10.70 -7.23 -5.76
N HIS A 10 9.87 -8.04 -6.42
CA HIS A 10 8.53 -7.62 -6.85
C HIS A 10 7.63 -7.24 -5.68
N PHE A 11 7.56 -8.06 -4.63
CA PHE A 11 6.70 -7.78 -3.49
C PHE A 11 7.17 -6.57 -2.67
N THR A 12 8.48 -6.34 -2.59
CA THR A 12 9.03 -5.10 -2.02
C THR A 12 8.57 -3.88 -2.83
N GLY A 13 8.68 -3.93 -4.16
CA GLY A 13 8.23 -2.81 -5.00
C GLY A 13 6.73 -2.53 -4.88
N ILE A 14 5.90 -3.58 -4.74
CA ILE A 14 4.46 -3.43 -4.50
C ILE A 14 4.19 -2.84 -3.12
N LEU A 15 4.90 -3.28 -2.08
CA LEU A 15 4.79 -2.76 -0.73
C LEU A 15 5.12 -1.26 -0.69
N ASP A 16 6.24 -0.85 -1.29
CA ASP A 16 6.67 0.54 -1.35
C ASP A 16 5.63 1.42 -2.05
N ALA A 17 5.09 0.95 -3.19
CA ALA A 17 4.04 1.66 -3.92
C ALA A 17 2.74 1.78 -3.11
N ALA A 18 2.34 0.72 -2.40
CA ALA A 18 1.14 0.71 -1.57
C ALA A 18 1.27 1.66 -0.37
N GLN A 19 2.43 1.68 0.29
CA GLN A 19 2.72 2.60 1.40
C GLN A 19 2.72 4.05 0.92
N ALA A 20 3.36 4.34 -0.21
CA ALA A 20 3.39 5.68 -0.80
C ALA A 20 1.97 6.16 -1.16
N ALA A 21 1.16 5.33 -1.82
CA ALA A 21 -0.20 5.66 -2.18
C ALA A 21 -1.10 5.90 -0.96
N ALA A 22 -1.04 5.02 0.05
CA ALA A 22 -1.83 5.16 1.27
C ALA A 22 -1.49 6.47 2.02
N THR A 23 -0.20 6.79 2.11
CA THR A 23 0.29 8.03 2.73
C THR A 23 -0.19 9.25 1.96
N GLU A 24 -0.10 9.23 0.63
CA GLU A 24 -0.53 10.35 -0.21
C GLU A 24 -2.05 10.58 -0.12
N TYR A 25 -2.86 9.52 -0.11
CA TYR A 25 -4.30 9.66 0.09
C TYR A 25 -4.67 10.23 1.45
N GLN A 26 -3.95 9.86 2.52
CA GLN A 26 -4.14 10.47 3.84
C GLN A 26 -3.77 11.96 3.83
N ARG A 27 -2.64 12.31 3.20
CA ARG A 27 -2.18 13.69 3.06
C ARG A 27 -3.21 14.54 2.31
N LEU A 28 -3.72 14.04 1.18
CA LEU A 28 -4.74 14.71 0.38
C LEU A 28 -6.07 14.82 1.14
N ALA A 29 -6.48 13.79 1.89
CA ALA A 29 -7.70 13.83 2.71
C ALA A 29 -7.61 14.87 3.83
N ALA A 30 -6.41 15.10 4.38
CA ALA A 30 -6.18 16.10 5.41
C ALA A 30 -6.35 17.54 4.90
N SER A 31 -6.09 17.78 3.61
CA SER A 31 -6.23 19.09 2.96
C SER A 31 -7.48 19.23 2.08
N ALA A 32 -8.38 18.26 2.08
CA ALA A 32 -9.59 18.28 1.26
C ALA A 32 -10.69 19.12 1.93
N ASP A 33 -11.15 20.17 1.23
CA ASP A 33 -12.24 21.04 1.67
C ASP A 33 -13.63 20.43 1.38
N ASP A 34 -13.74 19.62 0.33
CA ASP A 34 -14.97 18.92 -0.02
C ASP A 34 -15.12 17.62 0.78
N ALA A 35 -16.27 17.47 1.44
CA ALA A 35 -16.53 16.34 2.32
C ALA A 35 -16.62 15.00 1.56
N ALA A 36 -17.16 15.00 0.33
CA ALA A 36 -17.28 13.79 -0.46
C ALA A 36 -15.91 13.33 -0.99
N GLN A 37 -15.09 14.27 -1.44
CA GLN A 37 -13.71 14.04 -1.85
C GLN A 37 -12.87 13.51 -0.69
N LYS A 38 -13.00 14.12 0.50
CA LYS A 38 -12.30 13.67 1.71
C LYS A 38 -12.66 12.23 2.06
N ASP A 39 -13.94 11.88 2.06
CA ASP A 39 -14.39 10.52 2.36
C ASP A 39 -13.92 9.50 1.31
N GLN A 40 -13.89 9.88 0.03
CA GLN A 40 -13.30 9.05 -1.02
C GLN A 40 -11.81 8.82 -0.80
N LEU A 41 -11.04 9.86 -0.48
CA LEU A 41 -9.61 9.74 -0.21
C LEU A 41 -9.34 8.88 1.03
N LEU A 42 -10.17 8.98 2.08
CA LEU A 42 -10.08 8.12 3.26
C LEU A 42 -10.41 6.65 2.95
N ARG A 43 -11.37 6.38 2.05
CA ARG A 43 -11.59 5.01 1.55
C ARG A 43 -10.36 4.48 0.82
N LEU A 44 -9.79 5.25 -0.10
CA LEU A 44 -8.58 4.87 -0.84
C LEU A 44 -7.38 4.62 0.09
N ALA A 45 -7.21 5.45 1.12
CA ALA A 45 -6.18 5.23 2.14
C ALA A 45 -6.36 3.92 2.91
N ARG A 46 -7.60 3.56 3.28
CA ARG A 46 -7.91 2.28 3.94
C ARG A 46 -7.65 1.09 3.02
N ASP A 47 -8.00 1.20 1.74
CA ASP A 47 -7.73 0.16 0.75
C ASP A 47 -6.23 -0.01 0.53
N GLY A 48 -5.48 1.09 0.45
CA GLY A 48 -4.02 1.10 0.43
C GLY A 48 -3.43 0.39 1.65
N GLY A 49 -3.96 0.63 2.85
CA GLY A 49 -3.55 -0.09 4.07
C GLY A 49 -3.77 -1.60 3.99
N ARG A 50 -4.84 -2.06 3.32
CA ARG A 50 -5.05 -3.51 3.07
C ARG A 50 -4.01 -4.07 2.10
N HIS A 51 -3.64 -3.32 1.07
CA HIS A 51 -2.58 -3.74 0.14
C HIS A 51 -1.20 -3.81 0.79
N VAL A 52 -0.90 -2.91 1.73
CA VAL A 52 0.32 -2.97 2.56
C VAL A 52 0.36 -4.28 3.34
N GLN A 53 -0.70 -4.59 4.11
CA GLN A 53 -0.77 -5.82 4.90
C GLN A 53 -0.62 -7.10 4.06
N LEU A 54 -1.25 -7.14 2.88
CA LEU A 54 -1.14 -8.28 1.96
C LEU A 54 0.29 -8.41 1.41
N SER A 55 0.93 -7.31 1.06
CA SER A 55 2.29 -7.31 0.50
C SER A 55 3.34 -7.71 1.55
N GLU A 56 3.18 -7.24 2.79
CA GLU A 56 3.98 -7.67 3.94
C GLU A 56 3.84 -9.18 4.16
N ARG A 57 2.60 -9.71 4.10
CA ARG A 57 2.35 -11.15 4.25
C ARG A 57 2.97 -11.97 3.13
N LEU A 58 2.97 -11.48 1.90
CA LEU A 58 3.64 -12.15 0.77
C LEU A 58 5.16 -12.15 0.93
N LEU A 59 5.73 -11.07 1.45
CA LEU A 59 7.15 -10.99 1.76
C LEU A 59 7.55 -11.98 2.87
N GLU A 60 6.75 -12.09 3.93
CA GLU A 60 6.96 -13.10 4.98
C GLU A 60 7.07 -14.50 4.38
N ILE A 61 6.09 -14.91 3.57
CA ILE A 61 6.04 -16.25 2.94
C ILE A 61 7.27 -16.52 2.05
N VAL A 62 7.76 -15.53 1.31
CA VAL A 62 8.93 -15.72 0.42
C VAL A 62 10.26 -15.68 1.18
N ASN A 63 10.26 -15.15 2.41
CA ASN A 63 11.43 -15.06 3.28
C ASN A 63 11.62 -16.27 4.20
N GLU A 64 10.56 -17.07 4.43
CA GLU A 64 10.61 -18.39 5.09
C GLU A 64 11.30 -19.46 4.23
#